data_AF-B2BJF0-F1
#
_entry.id   AF-B2BJF0-F1
#
_cell.length_a   1.000
_cell.length_b   1.000
_cell.length_c   1.000
_cell.angle_alpha   90.00
_cell.angle_beta   90.00
_cell.angle_gamma   90.00
#
_symmetry.space_group_name_H-M   'P 1'
#
loop_
_entity.id
_entity.type
_entity.pdbx_description
1 polymer ?
#
loop_
_entity_poly.entity_id
_entity_poly.type
_entity_poly.pdbx_seq_one_letter_code
_entity_poly.pdbx_strand_id
1 'polypeptide(L)'
;GRWAQRKFDPSSQQFFLTTFLSARYCSRGISRQSAWKVSYYRGNMSSTLENTSAMKGSMLAVALSQAEVLSYIKELSNEFEDVKVSVGCINSPKSVTVSGEVVQLDSLKNLLDKDGVFCRMLKVKLAYHSSQMKEIASSYLSALGDLESDYAGRKNWPEMISSVTGDWVSPGDTSQAFHWVNNMISPVKFSDALFTLCSGSSSSSHKVLDGSHRRTISIDHILEVGPHSVLQGACKDVLKGIKRETPVEYLSLLVRNTSAADTVLTALGKLFAGGYSVDLAMANGFDSPDRQSLKSLSDL
;
A
#
# COMPACT_ATOMS: atom_id res chain seq x y z
N GLY A 1 -0.46 -6.73 -12.45
CA GLY A 1 -0.98 -8.12 -12.53
C GLY A 1 -0.20 -8.97 -13.51
N ARG A 2 -0.57 -8.96 -14.81
CA ARG A 2 0.16 -9.71 -15.86
C ARG A 2 1.61 -9.23 -16.10
N TRP A 3 1.92 -7.99 -15.73
CA TRP A 3 3.23 -7.36 -15.94
C TRP A 3 4.34 -7.96 -15.05
N ALA A 4 4.11 -8.08 -13.73
CA ALA A 4 5.07 -8.64 -12.79
C ALA A 4 5.34 -10.15 -13.03
N GLN A 5 4.32 -10.89 -13.46
CA GLN A 5 4.42 -12.34 -13.70
C GLN A 5 5.13 -12.72 -15.00
N ARG A 6 5.25 -11.79 -15.96
CA ARG A 6 5.85 -12.08 -17.27
C ARG A 6 7.31 -11.65 -17.36
N LYS A 7 7.71 -10.54 -16.73
CA LYS A 7 8.98 -9.84 -17.01
C LYS A 7 10.06 -9.97 -15.93
N PHE A 8 9.74 -10.57 -14.79
CA PHE A 8 10.66 -10.75 -13.66
C PHE A 8 10.70 -12.22 -13.26
N ASP A 9 11.89 -12.72 -12.93
CA ASP A 9 12.09 -14.05 -12.36
C ASP A 9 11.53 -14.06 -10.91
N PRO A 10 10.53 -14.92 -10.60
CA PRO A 10 9.99 -15.09 -9.25
C PRO A 10 11.03 -15.49 -8.18
N SER A 11 12.21 -15.95 -8.59
CA SER A 11 13.29 -16.37 -7.67
C SER A 11 14.03 -15.20 -7.00
N SER A 12 13.90 -13.98 -7.54
CA SER A 12 14.52 -12.78 -7.00
C SER A 12 13.61 -12.12 -5.96
N GLN A 13 14.12 -11.88 -4.75
CA GLN A 13 13.39 -11.20 -3.67
C GLN A 13 13.12 -9.75 -4.08
N GLN A 14 12.00 -9.52 -4.76
CA GLN A 14 11.57 -8.20 -5.22
C GLN A 14 10.28 -7.81 -4.50
N PHE A 15 10.34 -6.69 -3.77
CA PHE A 15 9.19 -6.17 -3.04
C PHE A 15 8.58 -4.99 -3.80
N PHE A 16 7.28 -5.07 -4.05
CA PHE A 16 6.53 -4.02 -4.73
C PHE A 16 5.66 -3.27 -3.71
N LEU A 17 5.78 -1.95 -3.67
CA LEU A 17 4.85 -1.10 -2.94
C LEU A 17 3.65 -0.84 -3.84
N THR A 18 2.59 -1.60 -3.60
CA THR A 18 1.34 -1.51 -4.36
C THR A 18 0.18 -1.37 -3.38
N THR A 19 -1.04 -1.12 -3.87
CA THR A 19 -2.21 -1.27 -2.98
C THR A 19 -2.22 -2.66 -2.36
N PHE A 20 -2.60 -2.77 -1.09
CA PHE A 20 -2.56 -4.01 -0.31
C PHE A 20 -3.08 -5.26 -1.06
N LEU A 21 -4.17 -5.08 -1.81
CA LEU A 21 -4.78 -6.11 -2.66
C LEU A 21 -3.89 -6.54 -3.84
N SER A 22 -3.27 -5.59 -4.53
CA SER A 22 -2.37 -5.90 -5.63
C SER A 22 -1.07 -6.53 -5.15
N ALA A 23 -0.61 -6.19 -3.94
CA ALA A 23 0.60 -6.77 -3.36
C ALA A 23 0.39 -8.26 -3.07
N ARG A 24 -0.81 -8.61 -2.56
CA ARG A 24 -1.13 -10.02 -2.30
C ARG A 24 -1.39 -10.82 -3.56
N TYR A 25 -2.05 -10.25 -4.58
CA TYR A 25 -2.17 -10.91 -5.87
C TYR A 25 -0.80 -11.13 -6.53
N CYS A 26 0.10 -10.13 -6.47
CA CYS A 26 1.45 -10.25 -7.01
C CYS A 26 2.26 -11.31 -6.25
N SER A 27 2.08 -11.43 -4.94
CA SER A 27 2.59 -12.54 -4.15
C SER A 27 1.70 -13.79 -4.21
N ARG A 28 0.80 -13.93 -5.20
CA ARG A 28 -0.12 -15.08 -5.46
C ARG A 28 -0.80 -15.66 -4.21
N GLY A 29 -1.05 -14.79 -3.24
CA GLY A 29 -1.60 -15.17 -1.96
C GLY A 29 -3.07 -15.43 -1.88
N ILE A 30 -3.73 -14.86 -2.87
CA ILE A 30 -5.10 -15.11 -3.23
C ILE A 30 -5.10 -15.31 -4.73
N SER A 31 -6.04 -16.10 -5.23
CA SER A 31 -6.24 -16.27 -6.66
C SER A 31 -6.64 -14.96 -7.32
N ARG A 32 -6.53 -14.89 -8.64
CA ARG A 32 -6.96 -13.71 -9.41
C ARG A 32 -8.45 -13.41 -9.18
N GLN A 33 -9.27 -14.44 -9.13
CA GLN A 33 -10.71 -14.35 -8.92
C GLN A 33 -11.02 -13.83 -7.52
N SER A 34 -10.33 -14.34 -6.49
CA SER A 34 -10.40 -13.82 -5.13
C SER A 34 -10.00 -12.35 -5.05
N ALA A 35 -8.92 -11.96 -5.73
CA ALA A 35 -8.49 -10.57 -5.79
C ALA A 35 -9.56 -9.66 -6.41
N TRP A 36 -10.20 -10.10 -7.49
CA TRP A 36 -11.32 -9.37 -8.09
C TRP A 36 -12.50 -9.24 -7.16
N LYS A 37 -12.94 -10.33 -6.49
CA LYS A 37 -14.02 -10.29 -5.49
C LYS A 37 -13.74 -9.23 -4.42
N VAL A 38 -12.54 -9.25 -3.85
CA VAL A 38 -12.12 -8.30 -2.81
C VAL A 38 -12.22 -6.86 -3.29
N SER A 39 -11.69 -6.52 -4.46
CA SER A 39 -11.80 -5.16 -5.03
C SER A 39 -13.23 -4.77 -5.37
N TYR A 40 -13.96 -5.66 -6.03
CA TYR A 40 -15.28 -5.37 -6.59
C TYR A 40 -16.29 -5.12 -5.48
N TYR A 41 -16.40 -6.05 -4.52
CA TYR A 41 -17.37 -5.90 -3.43
C TYR A 41 -17.03 -4.71 -2.53
N ARG A 42 -15.73 -4.43 -2.28
CA ARG A 42 -15.33 -3.24 -1.51
C ARG A 42 -15.77 -1.96 -2.21
N GLY A 43 -15.49 -1.83 -3.50
CA GLY A 43 -15.86 -0.66 -4.30
C GLY A 43 -17.38 -0.49 -4.41
N ASN A 44 -18.09 -1.57 -4.76
CA ASN A 44 -19.54 -1.58 -4.89
C ASN A 44 -20.24 -1.17 -3.58
N MET A 45 -19.86 -1.80 -2.46
CA MET A 45 -20.49 -1.52 -1.18
C MET A 45 -20.13 -0.14 -0.62
N SER A 46 -18.89 0.33 -0.84
CA SER A 46 -18.52 1.71 -0.52
C SER A 46 -19.37 2.70 -1.30
N SER A 47 -19.59 2.47 -2.60
CA SER A 47 -20.44 3.32 -3.43
C SER A 47 -21.90 3.36 -2.94
N THR A 48 -22.43 2.24 -2.46
CA THR A 48 -23.76 2.22 -1.81
C THR A 48 -23.74 3.01 -0.50
N LEU A 49 -22.72 2.78 0.33
CA LEU A 49 -22.57 3.40 1.64
C LEU A 49 -22.51 4.93 1.58
N GLU A 50 -21.90 5.51 0.54
CA GLU A 50 -21.88 6.96 0.30
C GLU A 50 -23.29 7.59 0.32
N ASN A 51 -24.29 6.83 -0.14
CA ASN A 51 -25.67 7.27 -0.25
C ASN A 51 -26.56 6.79 0.90
N THR A 52 -26.20 5.70 1.58
CA THR A 52 -27.04 5.09 2.64
C THR A 52 -26.59 5.40 4.06
N SER A 53 -25.32 5.75 4.28
CA SER A 53 -24.81 6.07 5.62
C SER A 53 -25.48 7.33 6.16
N ALA A 54 -25.87 7.27 7.44
CA ALA A 54 -26.35 8.44 8.17
C ALA A 54 -25.23 9.46 8.40
N MET A 55 -23.97 9.01 8.47
CA MET A 55 -22.80 9.87 8.59
C MET A 55 -22.36 10.37 7.21
N LYS A 56 -22.16 11.68 7.07
CA LYS A 56 -21.38 12.24 5.95
C LYS A 56 -19.91 12.22 6.30
N GLY A 57 -19.18 11.26 5.75
CA GLY A 57 -17.77 11.02 6.05
C GLY A 57 -16.83 11.73 5.08
N SER A 58 -15.61 11.99 5.53
CA SER A 58 -14.48 12.35 4.67
C SER A 58 -13.15 12.01 5.35
N MET A 59 -12.06 12.51 4.79
CA MET A 59 -10.71 12.31 5.31
C MET A 59 -9.89 13.60 5.21
N LEU A 60 -9.09 13.91 6.23
CA LEU A 60 -8.22 15.07 6.33
C LEU A 60 -6.76 14.61 6.39
N ALA A 61 -5.93 15.01 5.43
CA ALA A 61 -4.48 14.83 5.53
C ALA A 61 -3.90 15.90 6.46
N VAL A 62 -3.05 15.51 7.42
CA VAL A 62 -2.47 16.39 8.43
C VAL A 62 -0.97 16.16 8.52
N ALA A 63 -0.18 17.24 8.52
CA ALA A 63 1.28 17.21 8.63
C ALA A 63 1.75 17.15 10.10
N LEU A 64 1.23 16.18 10.85
CA LEU A 64 1.60 15.89 12.24
C LEU A 64 1.86 14.40 12.43
N SER A 65 2.50 14.07 13.54
CA SER A 65 2.56 12.69 14.04
C SER A 65 1.19 12.22 14.55
N GLN A 66 1.05 10.91 14.73
CA GLN A 66 -0.13 10.33 15.35
C GLN A 66 -0.35 10.86 16.78
N ALA A 67 0.72 11.01 17.56
CA ALA A 67 0.62 11.46 18.95
C ALA A 67 0.12 12.91 19.03
N GLU A 68 0.64 13.79 18.17
CA GLU A 68 0.25 15.21 18.12
C GLU A 68 -1.21 15.38 17.66
N VAL A 69 -1.63 14.69 16.58
CA VAL A 69 -3.01 14.83 16.09
C VAL A 69 -4.05 14.32 17.08
N LEU A 70 -3.70 13.34 17.93
CA LEU A 70 -4.60 12.82 18.95
C LEU A 70 -4.92 13.87 20.03
N SER A 71 -4.03 14.83 20.29
CA SER A 71 -4.32 15.94 21.19
C SER A 71 -5.41 16.84 20.60
N TYR A 72 -5.29 17.20 19.32
CA TYR A 72 -6.31 17.97 18.61
C TYR A 72 -7.66 17.25 18.52
N ILE A 73 -7.66 15.93 18.29
CA ILE A 73 -8.90 15.15 18.27
C ILE A 73 -9.60 15.16 19.64
N LYS A 74 -8.85 15.13 20.75
CA LYS A 74 -9.43 15.24 22.09
C LYS A 74 -10.08 16.60 22.34
N GLU A 75 -9.56 17.67 21.75
CA GLU A 75 -10.16 19.01 21.88
C GLU A 75 -11.54 19.11 21.21
N LEU A 76 -11.85 18.23 20.25
CA LEU A 76 -13.18 18.18 19.65
C LEU A 76 -14.27 17.80 20.67
N SER A 77 -13.93 17.13 21.77
CA SER A 77 -14.87 16.83 22.85
C SER A 77 -15.41 18.08 23.55
N ASN A 78 -14.81 19.25 23.34
CA ASN A 78 -15.32 20.53 23.83
C ASN A 78 -16.50 21.05 23.00
N GLU A 79 -16.65 20.58 21.75
CA GLU A 79 -17.66 21.05 20.79
C GLU A 79 -18.69 19.96 20.46
N PHE A 80 -18.27 18.69 20.47
CA PHE A 80 -19.10 17.55 20.10
C PHE A 80 -19.22 16.54 21.24
N GLU A 81 -20.46 16.13 21.53
CA GLU A 81 -20.73 15.07 22.52
C GLU A 81 -20.23 13.69 22.06
N ASP A 82 -20.43 13.37 20.77
CA ASP A 82 -19.95 12.13 20.15
C ASP A 82 -18.87 12.43 19.10
N VAL A 83 -17.61 12.16 19.46
CA VAL A 83 -16.45 12.38 18.58
C VAL A 83 -16.34 11.21 17.59
N LYS A 84 -16.68 11.48 16.33
CA LYS A 84 -16.70 10.51 15.23
C LYS A 84 -15.49 10.63 14.30
N VAL A 85 -14.37 11.07 14.86
CA VAL A 85 -13.11 11.33 14.16
C VAL A 85 -12.02 10.44 14.75
N SER A 86 -11.25 9.78 13.89
CA SER A 86 -10.12 8.95 14.32
C SER A 86 -9.01 8.93 13.27
N VAL A 87 -7.80 8.52 13.67
CA VAL A 87 -6.69 8.38 12.72
C VAL A 87 -6.96 7.16 11.82
N GLY A 88 -7.18 7.40 10.53
CA GLY A 88 -7.41 6.35 9.53
C GLY A 88 -6.13 5.84 8.89
N CYS A 89 -5.10 6.68 8.75
CA CYS A 89 -3.80 6.28 8.21
C CYS A 89 -2.64 6.97 8.95
N ILE A 90 -1.57 6.23 9.20
CA ILE A 90 -0.27 6.70 9.68
C ILE A 90 0.71 6.54 8.51
N ASN A 91 0.85 7.59 7.70
CA ASN A 91 1.63 7.53 6.45
C ASN A 91 3.13 7.72 6.71
N SER A 92 3.51 8.51 7.70
CA SER A 92 4.91 8.69 8.12
C SER A 92 4.96 9.23 9.55
N PRO A 93 6.14 9.36 10.18
CA PRO A 93 6.27 9.94 11.52
C PRO A 93 5.69 11.37 11.67
N LYS A 94 5.50 12.09 10.57
CA LYS A 94 4.99 13.47 10.53
C LYS A 94 3.83 13.67 9.52
N SER A 95 3.16 12.58 9.13
CA SER A 95 2.01 12.66 8.23
C SER A 95 0.99 11.58 8.54
N VAL A 96 -0.21 12.03 8.86
CA VAL A 96 -1.36 11.17 9.15
C VAL A 96 -2.55 11.58 8.29
N THR A 97 -3.47 10.64 8.11
CA THR A 97 -4.79 10.93 7.56
C THR A 97 -5.83 10.63 8.64
N VAL A 98 -6.62 11.64 8.96
CA VAL A 98 -7.73 11.54 9.92
C VAL A 98 -9.01 11.26 9.13
N SER A 99 -9.84 10.35 9.61
CA SER A 99 -11.10 9.93 9.00
C SER A 99 -12.25 10.20 9.95
N GLY A 100 -13.38 10.69 9.46
CA GLY A 100 -14.55 10.92 10.29
C GLY A 100 -15.64 11.72 9.62
N GLU A 101 -16.58 12.20 10.43
CA GLU A 101 -17.67 13.07 10.00
C GLU A 101 -17.16 14.44 9.52
N VAL A 102 -17.67 14.90 8.37
CA VAL A 102 -17.21 16.12 7.69
C VAL A 102 -17.23 17.34 8.63
N VAL A 103 -18.32 17.54 9.36
CA VAL A 103 -18.48 18.70 10.26
C VAL A 103 -17.38 18.73 11.34
N GLN A 104 -17.08 17.57 11.94
CA GLN A 104 -16.03 17.46 12.95
C GLN A 104 -14.63 17.59 12.35
N LEU A 105 -14.42 17.11 11.12
CA LEU A 105 -13.18 17.31 10.39
C LEU A 105 -12.96 18.79 10.01
N ASP A 106 -14.01 19.54 9.74
CA ASP A 106 -13.93 20.98 9.50
C ASP A 106 -13.55 21.73 10.79
N SER A 107 -14.14 21.39 11.94
CA SER A 107 -13.72 21.95 13.24
C SER A 107 -12.26 21.58 13.56
N LEU A 108 -11.84 20.33 13.32
CA LEU A 108 -10.44 19.92 13.46
C LEU A 108 -9.52 20.71 12.54
N LYS A 109 -9.91 20.90 11.28
CA LYS A 109 -9.15 21.70 10.31
C LYS A 109 -8.98 23.14 10.81
N ASN A 110 -10.03 23.75 11.37
CA ASN A 110 -9.96 25.10 11.92
C ASN A 110 -9.01 25.21 13.12
N LEU A 111 -8.96 24.20 14.00
CA LEU A 111 -7.98 24.15 15.09
C LEU A 111 -6.55 24.08 14.54
N LEU A 112 -6.32 23.19 13.58
CA LEU A 112 -5.00 23.01 12.96
C LEU A 112 -4.55 24.26 12.20
N ASP A 113 -5.45 24.92 11.47
CA ASP A 113 -5.16 26.15 10.72
C ASP A 113 -4.78 27.31 11.66
N LYS A 114 -5.44 27.43 12.82
CA LYS A 114 -5.11 28.46 13.83
C LYS A 114 -3.68 28.32 14.34
N ASP A 115 -3.19 27.09 14.45
CA ASP A 115 -1.83 26.78 14.89
C ASP A 115 -0.81 26.73 13.74
N GLY A 116 -1.23 27.05 12.51
CA GLY A 116 -0.37 27.03 11.33
C GLY A 116 0.04 25.63 10.87
N VAL A 117 -0.67 24.59 11.32
CA VAL A 117 -0.41 23.20 10.92
C VAL A 117 -1.00 22.94 9.54
N PHE A 118 -0.17 22.47 8.61
CA PHE A 118 -0.64 22.12 7.28
C PHE A 118 -1.63 20.94 7.34
N CYS A 119 -2.84 21.18 6.83
CA CYS A 119 -3.85 20.16 6.64
C CYS A 119 -4.64 20.38 5.34
N ARG A 120 -5.17 19.29 4.76
CA ARG A 120 -5.91 19.33 3.49
C ARG A 120 -7.00 18.28 3.45
N MET A 121 -8.23 18.72 3.20
CA MET A 121 -9.37 17.82 2.98
C MET A 121 -9.15 16.98 1.71
N LEU A 122 -9.36 15.68 1.81
CA LEU A 122 -9.27 14.76 0.69
C LEU A 122 -10.57 14.74 -0.10
N LYS A 123 -10.48 14.54 -1.42
CA LYS A 123 -11.64 14.47 -2.32
C LYS A 123 -12.30 13.08 -2.25
N VAL A 124 -12.80 12.73 -1.06
CA VAL A 124 -13.52 11.49 -0.77
C VAL A 124 -14.75 11.82 0.05
N LYS A 125 -15.81 11.01 -0.10
CA LYS A 125 -17.11 11.19 0.57
C LYS A 125 -17.38 10.13 1.64
N LEU A 126 -16.35 9.36 1.96
CA LEU A 126 -16.37 8.32 2.97
C LEU A 126 -15.15 8.48 3.86
N ALA A 127 -15.36 8.23 5.15
CA ALA A 127 -14.34 8.08 6.15
C ALA A 127 -13.81 6.64 6.10
N TYR A 128 -12.90 6.34 5.17
CA TYR A 128 -12.25 5.03 5.11
C TYR A 128 -11.45 4.76 6.38
N HIS A 129 -11.30 3.48 6.74
CA HIS A 129 -10.55 3.07 7.95
C HIS A 129 -11.13 3.65 9.25
N SER A 130 -12.46 3.77 9.32
CA SER A 130 -13.18 4.36 10.45
C SER A 130 -14.42 3.54 10.84
N SER A 131 -15.15 4.01 11.85
CA SER A 131 -16.45 3.47 12.25
C SER A 131 -17.47 3.43 11.11
N GLN A 132 -17.44 4.37 10.16
CA GLN A 132 -18.36 4.40 9.02
C GLN A 132 -18.26 3.12 8.18
N MET A 133 -17.05 2.58 8.00
CA MET A 133 -16.85 1.35 7.22
C MET A 133 -17.41 0.11 7.92
N LYS A 134 -17.67 0.16 9.24
CA LYS A 134 -18.27 -0.95 9.97
C LYS A 134 -19.72 -1.21 9.54
N GLU A 135 -20.42 -0.19 9.01
CA GLU A 135 -21.81 -0.32 8.52
C GLU A 135 -21.95 -1.38 7.42
N ILE A 136 -20.90 -1.61 6.61
CA ILE A 136 -20.88 -2.60 5.54
C ILE A 136 -20.02 -3.84 5.84
N ALA A 137 -19.44 -3.94 7.04
CA ALA A 137 -18.47 -4.99 7.35
C ALA A 137 -19.06 -6.40 7.27
N SER A 138 -20.28 -6.58 7.79
CA SER A 138 -20.99 -7.88 7.75
C SER A 138 -21.37 -8.28 6.33
N SER A 139 -21.99 -7.37 5.58
CA SER A 139 -22.34 -7.61 4.17
C SER A 139 -21.12 -7.90 3.31
N TYR A 140 -20.02 -7.17 3.54
CA TYR A 140 -18.76 -7.40 2.85
C TYR A 140 -18.20 -8.78 3.16
N LEU A 141 -18.17 -9.20 4.43
CA LEU A 141 -17.76 -10.54 4.84
C LEU A 141 -18.57 -11.63 4.11
N SER A 142 -19.89 -11.51 4.12
CA SER A 142 -20.79 -12.47 3.46
C SER A 142 -20.58 -12.51 1.94
N ALA A 143 -20.34 -11.37 1.30
CA ALA A 143 -20.13 -11.31 -0.15
C ALA A 143 -18.77 -11.86 -0.60
N LEU A 144 -17.73 -11.74 0.24
CA LEU A 144 -16.43 -12.34 -0.07
C LEU A 144 -16.51 -13.87 -0.09
N GLY A 145 -17.24 -14.46 0.86
CA GLY A 145 -17.30 -15.91 1.04
C GLY A 145 -15.90 -16.52 1.12
N ASP A 146 -15.72 -17.68 0.49
CA ASP A 146 -14.41 -18.32 0.41
C ASP A 146 -13.51 -17.63 -0.62
N LEU A 147 -12.27 -17.37 -0.19
CA LEU A 147 -11.20 -16.84 -1.02
C LEU A 147 -10.15 -17.92 -1.25
N GLU A 148 -10.01 -18.31 -2.50
CA GLU A 148 -8.99 -19.25 -2.95
C GLU A 148 -7.59 -18.61 -2.91
N SER A 149 -6.58 -19.44 -2.68
CA SER A 149 -5.17 -19.09 -2.69
C SER A 149 -4.41 -19.86 -3.76
N ASP A 150 -3.53 -19.18 -4.49
CA ASP A 150 -2.58 -19.82 -5.39
C ASP A 150 -1.25 -20.17 -4.68
N TYR A 151 -1.19 -20.01 -3.35
CA TYR A 151 0.00 -20.30 -2.55
C TYR A 151 0.30 -21.80 -2.54
N ALA A 152 1.43 -22.16 -3.14
CA ALA A 152 1.85 -23.56 -3.29
C ALA A 152 3.08 -23.94 -2.44
N GLY A 153 3.41 -23.16 -1.41
CA GLY A 153 4.53 -23.48 -0.49
C GLY A 153 5.91 -23.52 -1.13
N ARG A 154 6.11 -22.84 -2.27
CA ARG A 154 7.38 -22.88 -3.01
C ARG A 154 8.48 -22.11 -2.28
N LYS A 155 9.72 -22.59 -2.40
CA LYS A 155 10.93 -21.86 -1.99
C LYS A 155 11.02 -20.55 -2.78
N ASN A 156 11.33 -19.44 -2.11
CA ASN A 156 11.44 -18.06 -2.66
C ASN A 156 10.10 -17.39 -3.02
N TRP A 157 9.11 -17.54 -2.17
CA TRP A 157 7.84 -16.83 -2.34
C TRP A 157 7.95 -15.35 -1.91
N PRO A 158 7.34 -14.38 -2.63
CA PRO A 158 7.34 -12.99 -2.19
C PRO A 158 6.66 -12.84 -0.84
N GLU A 159 7.39 -12.29 0.13
CA GLU A 159 6.85 -11.99 1.45
C GLU A 159 6.01 -10.71 1.43
N MET A 160 5.27 -10.46 2.50
CA MET A 160 4.37 -9.31 2.61
C MET A 160 4.29 -8.86 4.07
N ILE A 161 4.25 -7.54 4.29
CA ILE A 161 3.96 -6.94 5.58
C ILE A 161 2.56 -6.34 5.55
N SER A 162 1.81 -6.56 6.62
CA SER A 162 0.47 -6.03 6.75
C SER A 162 0.51 -4.57 7.17
N SER A 163 -0.17 -3.70 6.42
CA SER A 163 -0.37 -2.31 6.84
C SER A 163 -1.46 -2.18 7.91
N VAL A 164 -2.06 -3.28 8.38
CA VAL A 164 -3.01 -3.26 9.51
C VAL A 164 -2.29 -3.61 10.79
N THR A 165 -1.44 -4.66 10.75
CA THR A 165 -0.70 -5.13 11.94
C THR A 165 0.65 -4.44 12.07
N GLY A 166 1.27 -4.00 10.97
CA GLY A 166 2.64 -3.49 10.93
C GLY A 166 3.70 -4.60 10.84
N ASP A 167 3.28 -5.84 10.63
CA ASP A 167 4.13 -7.04 10.73
C ASP A 167 3.92 -8.01 9.55
N TRP A 168 4.82 -8.97 9.40
CA TRP A 168 4.80 -10.00 8.36
C TRP A 168 3.49 -10.80 8.35
N VAL A 169 3.00 -11.07 7.15
CA VAL A 169 1.75 -11.80 6.93
C VAL A 169 2.03 -13.26 6.67
N SER A 170 1.33 -14.15 7.37
CA SER A 170 1.39 -15.58 7.05
C SER A 170 0.62 -15.85 5.76
N PRO A 171 1.11 -16.73 4.87
CA PRO A 171 0.46 -16.94 3.58
C PRO A 171 -1.04 -17.29 3.64
N GLY A 172 -1.49 -17.97 4.70
CA GLY A 172 -2.89 -18.35 4.89
C GLY A 172 -3.81 -17.22 5.37
N ASP A 173 -3.29 -16.16 5.98
CA ASP A 173 -4.12 -15.11 6.61
C ASP A 173 -4.95 -14.35 5.57
N THR A 174 -4.39 -14.10 4.41
CA THR A 174 -5.06 -13.33 3.35
C THR A 174 -6.13 -14.10 2.60
N SER A 175 -6.16 -15.42 2.75
CA SER A 175 -7.24 -16.27 2.22
C SER A 175 -8.48 -16.21 3.11
N GLN A 176 -8.38 -15.61 4.30
CA GLN A 176 -9.51 -15.42 5.20
C GLN A 176 -10.24 -14.13 4.85
N ALA A 177 -11.55 -14.20 4.59
CA ALA A 177 -12.36 -13.01 4.28
C ALA A 177 -12.30 -11.96 5.41
N PHE A 178 -12.22 -12.39 6.67
CA PHE A 178 -12.10 -11.51 7.83
C PHE A 178 -10.84 -10.62 7.80
N HIS A 179 -9.75 -11.08 7.16
CA HIS A 179 -8.55 -10.26 6.96
C HIS A 179 -8.86 -9.01 6.14
N TRP A 180 -9.68 -9.13 5.09
CA TRP A 180 -10.06 -8.02 4.23
C TRP A 180 -11.09 -7.09 4.87
N VAL A 181 -11.98 -7.63 5.71
CA VAL A 181 -12.85 -6.82 6.56
C VAL A 181 -12.02 -5.96 7.50
N ASN A 182 -11.03 -6.55 8.19
CA ASN A 182 -10.10 -5.81 9.04
C ASN A 182 -9.33 -4.75 8.26
N ASN A 183 -8.83 -5.07 7.06
CA ASN A 183 -8.18 -4.10 6.19
C ASN A 183 -9.06 -2.88 5.87
N MET A 184 -10.38 -3.07 5.75
CA MET A 184 -11.32 -2.01 5.42
C MET A 184 -11.64 -1.10 6.62
N ILE A 185 -11.73 -1.67 7.83
CA ILE A 185 -12.20 -0.95 9.03
C ILE A 185 -11.07 -0.46 9.94
N SER A 186 -9.89 -1.08 9.89
CA SER A 186 -8.76 -0.76 10.75
C SER A 186 -7.89 0.34 10.15
N PRO A 187 -7.18 1.11 10.99
CA PRO A 187 -6.24 2.12 10.53
C PRO A 187 -5.07 1.51 9.75
N VAL A 188 -4.60 2.25 8.74
CA VAL A 188 -3.44 1.88 7.92
C VAL A 188 -2.16 2.36 8.58
N LYS A 189 -1.36 1.45 9.13
CA LYS A 189 -0.03 1.67 9.72
C LYS A 189 1.08 1.58 8.67
N PHE A 190 1.03 2.43 7.65
CA PHE A 190 2.00 2.39 6.56
C PHE A 190 3.43 2.68 7.04
N SER A 191 3.59 3.68 7.91
CA SER A 191 4.87 4.05 8.51
C SER A 191 5.53 2.84 9.20
N ASP A 192 4.78 2.14 10.04
CA ASP A 192 5.26 0.97 10.79
C ASP A 192 5.60 -0.17 9.84
N ALA A 193 4.72 -0.45 8.88
CA ALA A 193 4.94 -1.53 7.91
C ALA A 193 6.22 -1.32 7.08
N LEU A 194 6.47 -0.08 6.62
CA LEU A 194 7.67 0.25 5.86
C LEU A 194 8.91 0.25 6.76
N PHE A 195 8.80 0.69 8.01
CA PHE A 195 9.88 0.57 8.98
C PHE A 195 10.26 -0.89 9.23
N THR A 196 9.30 -1.77 9.50
CA THR A 196 9.52 -3.22 9.65
C THR A 196 10.19 -3.81 8.40
N LEU A 197 9.77 -3.39 7.20
CA LEU A 197 10.35 -3.84 5.94
C LEU A 197 11.82 -3.45 5.77
N CYS A 198 12.15 -2.19 6.10
CA CYS A 198 13.41 -1.57 5.70
C CYS A 198 14.46 -1.51 6.81
N SER A 199 14.09 -1.66 8.08
CA SER A 199 15.02 -1.61 9.21
C SER A 199 15.91 -2.85 9.30
N GLY A 200 15.59 -3.92 8.58
CA GLY A 200 16.11 -5.25 8.89
C GLY A 200 15.70 -5.63 10.32
N SER A 201 15.65 -6.92 10.63
CA SER A 201 15.56 -7.28 12.05
C SER A 201 16.83 -6.76 12.73
N SER A 202 16.71 -5.77 13.61
CA SER A 202 17.77 -5.43 14.57
C SER A 202 18.17 -6.72 15.27
N SER A 203 19.31 -7.28 14.86
CA SER A 203 20.29 -7.97 15.69
C SER A 203 19.78 -8.77 16.90
N SER A 204 18.70 -9.52 16.80
CA SER A 204 18.45 -10.63 17.73
C SER A 204 19.14 -11.85 17.15
N SER A 205 20.44 -11.98 17.44
CA SER A 205 21.24 -13.18 17.16
C SER A 205 20.75 -14.42 17.94
N HIS A 206 19.66 -14.29 18.70
CA HIS A 206 19.00 -15.42 19.33
C HIS A 206 18.11 -16.13 18.32
N LYS A 207 18.41 -17.40 18.07
CA LYS A 207 17.52 -18.32 17.35
C LYS A 207 16.18 -18.38 18.09
N VAL A 208 15.22 -17.55 17.71
CA VAL A 208 13.84 -17.70 18.15
C VAL A 208 13.29 -18.98 17.52
N LEU A 209 12.68 -19.85 18.34
CA LEU A 209 12.14 -21.15 17.92
C LEU A 209 11.12 -21.04 16.77
N ASP A 210 10.47 -19.89 16.62
CA ASP A 210 9.51 -19.59 15.55
C ASP A 210 10.15 -19.21 14.19
N GLY A 211 11.48 -19.09 14.12
CA GLY A 211 12.20 -18.75 12.89
C GLY A 211 12.18 -17.26 12.50
N SER A 212 11.64 -16.36 13.31
CA SER A 212 11.58 -14.91 13.06
C SER A 212 12.94 -14.27 12.78
N HIS A 213 13.99 -14.75 13.44
CA HIS A 213 15.40 -14.37 13.22
C HIS A 213 15.93 -14.62 11.79
N ARG A 214 15.21 -15.37 10.93
CA ARG A 214 15.61 -15.67 9.55
C ARG A 214 15.04 -14.69 8.52
N ARG A 215 14.17 -13.76 8.91
CA ARG A 215 13.57 -12.76 8.01
C ARG A 215 14.40 -11.48 7.98
N THR A 216 15.68 -11.60 7.69
CA THR A 216 16.56 -10.44 7.46
C THR A 216 16.63 -10.20 5.96
N ILE A 217 15.79 -9.30 5.46
CA ILE A 217 15.82 -8.89 4.04
C ILE A 217 16.49 -7.52 3.96
N SER A 218 17.59 -7.42 3.22
CA SER A 218 18.16 -6.14 2.81
C SER A 218 17.39 -5.62 1.61
N ILE A 219 16.69 -4.51 1.79
CA ILE A 219 15.93 -3.85 0.71
C ILE A 219 16.78 -2.73 0.11
N ASP A 220 17.18 -2.85 -1.15
CA ASP A 220 17.96 -1.81 -1.85
C ASP A 220 17.07 -0.87 -2.67
N HIS A 221 15.97 -1.39 -3.22
CA HIS A 221 15.05 -0.64 -4.07
C HIS A 221 13.61 -0.81 -3.60
N ILE A 222 12.86 0.28 -3.66
CA ILE A 222 11.42 0.35 -3.50
C ILE A 222 10.80 0.71 -4.83
N LEU A 223 9.92 -0.15 -5.36
CA LEU A 223 9.17 0.16 -6.58
C LEU A 223 7.69 0.38 -6.26
N GLU A 224 7.21 1.61 -6.46
CA GLU A 224 5.78 1.93 -6.39
C GLU A 224 5.05 1.57 -7.69
N VAL A 225 4.11 0.62 -7.58
CA VAL A 225 3.20 0.22 -8.67
C VAL A 225 1.87 0.95 -8.47
N GLY A 226 1.79 2.14 -9.06
CA GLY A 226 0.61 2.99 -9.00
C GLY A 226 0.57 3.94 -10.19
N PRO A 227 -0.52 4.72 -10.36
CA PRO A 227 -0.67 5.67 -11.46
C PRO A 227 0.20 6.93 -11.31
N HIS A 228 0.78 7.13 -10.13
CA HIS A 228 1.69 8.23 -9.80
C HIS A 228 2.50 7.83 -8.56
N SER A 229 3.54 8.60 -8.22
CA SER A 229 4.41 8.42 -7.06
C SER A 229 3.79 9.03 -5.79
N VAL A 230 2.62 8.52 -5.37
CA VAL A 230 1.85 9.09 -4.27
C VAL A 230 2.52 8.83 -2.92
N LEU A 231 3.17 7.67 -2.75
CA LEU A 231 3.79 7.28 -1.49
C LEU A 231 5.24 7.79 -1.37
N GLN A 232 5.81 8.43 -2.40
CA GLN A 232 7.22 8.84 -2.40
C GLN A 232 7.59 9.70 -1.18
N GLY A 233 6.78 10.71 -0.85
CA GLY A 233 7.03 11.58 0.30
C GLY A 233 7.05 10.80 1.62
N ALA A 234 6.01 10.01 1.84
CA ALA A 234 5.88 9.14 3.01
C ALA A 234 7.05 8.15 3.14
N CYS A 235 7.41 7.47 2.04
CA CYS A 235 8.55 6.55 2.01
C CYS A 235 9.85 7.26 2.40
N LYS A 236 10.16 8.40 1.77
CA LYS A 236 11.37 9.19 2.07
C LYS A 236 11.41 9.61 3.53
N ASP A 237 10.28 10.01 4.10
CA ASP A 237 10.23 10.45 5.49
C ASP A 237 10.41 9.30 6.50
N VAL A 238 9.85 8.11 6.23
CA VAL A 238 10.10 6.91 7.03
C VAL A 238 11.57 6.49 6.94
N LEU A 239 12.12 6.41 5.71
CA LEU A 239 13.49 5.95 5.46
C LEU A 239 14.55 6.83 6.11
N LYS A 240 14.31 8.14 6.28
CA LYS A 240 15.21 9.03 7.03
C LYS A 240 15.43 8.59 8.48
N GLY A 241 14.45 7.91 9.08
CA GLY A 241 14.53 7.40 10.45
C GLY A 241 15.30 6.08 10.57
N ILE A 242 15.64 5.44 9.46
CA ILE A 242 16.28 4.13 9.44
C ILE A 242 17.77 4.30 9.16
N LYS A 243 18.62 3.90 10.13
CA LYS A 243 20.08 3.94 9.95
C LYS A 243 20.52 2.82 9.02
N ARG A 244 21.08 3.18 7.86
CA ARG A 244 21.63 2.24 6.88
C ARG A 244 22.89 2.82 6.25
N GLU A 245 23.81 1.94 5.86
CA GLU A 245 25.04 2.33 5.14
C GLU A 245 24.73 2.77 3.70
N THR A 246 23.83 2.04 3.03
CA THR A 246 23.36 2.35 1.68
C THR A 246 21.92 2.89 1.71
N PRO A 247 21.64 3.98 0.98
CA PRO A 247 20.29 4.51 0.87
C PRO A 247 19.42 3.58 0.02
N VAL A 248 18.15 3.44 0.39
CA VAL A 248 17.15 2.71 -0.41
C VAL A 248 16.69 3.60 -1.56
N GLU A 249 16.85 3.16 -2.81
CA GLU A 249 16.36 3.91 -3.97
C GLU A 249 14.84 3.73 -4.13
N TYR A 250 14.12 4.84 -4.24
CA TYR A 250 12.69 4.83 -4.53
C TYR A 250 12.46 5.03 -6.04
N LEU A 251 11.68 4.13 -6.64
CA LEU A 251 11.25 4.12 -8.02
C LEU A 251 9.73 4.16 -8.10
N SER A 252 9.19 4.76 -9.16
CA SER A 252 7.76 4.72 -9.46
C SER A 252 7.56 4.27 -10.89
N LEU A 253 6.61 3.36 -11.12
CA LEU A 253 6.35 2.85 -12.46
C LEU A 253 5.65 3.84 -13.37
N LEU A 254 4.77 4.69 -12.83
CA LEU A 254 4.05 5.69 -13.61
C LEU A 254 4.12 7.03 -12.91
N VAL A 255 4.23 8.08 -13.72
CA VAL A 255 4.22 9.48 -13.26
C VAL A 255 3.19 10.24 -14.08
N ARG A 256 2.32 10.99 -13.39
CA ARG A 256 1.29 11.79 -14.03
C ARG A 256 1.92 12.77 -15.03
N ASN A 257 1.24 12.99 -16.16
CA ASN A 257 1.68 13.89 -17.23
C ASN A 257 3.03 13.50 -17.85
N THR A 258 3.43 12.23 -17.75
CA THR A 258 4.64 11.68 -18.37
C THR A 258 4.27 10.42 -19.16
N SER A 259 5.01 10.11 -20.21
CA SER A 259 4.85 8.86 -20.98
C SER A 259 4.96 7.63 -20.07
N ALA A 260 3.95 6.76 -20.13
CA ALA A 260 3.95 5.49 -19.40
C ALA A 260 5.07 4.56 -19.89
N ALA A 261 5.37 4.58 -21.19
CA ALA A 261 6.47 3.80 -21.75
C ALA A 261 7.81 4.27 -21.18
N ASP A 262 8.05 5.58 -21.16
CA ASP A 262 9.32 6.16 -20.71
C ASP A 262 9.54 5.89 -19.22
N THR A 263 8.52 6.10 -18.39
CA THR A 263 8.60 5.86 -16.94
C THR A 263 8.83 4.40 -16.61
N VAL A 264 8.12 3.48 -17.28
CA VAL A 264 8.32 2.03 -17.10
C VAL A 264 9.71 1.60 -17.57
N LEU A 265 10.13 2.00 -18.77
CA LEU A 265 11.46 1.64 -19.30
C LEU A 265 12.59 2.22 -18.44
N THR A 266 12.43 3.44 -17.93
CA THR A 266 13.37 4.06 -16.99
C THR A 266 13.46 3.26 -15.70
N ALA A 267 12.33 2.88 -15.10
CA ALA A 267 12.30 2.08 -13.89
C ALA A 267 12.95 0.70 -14.12
N LEU A 268 12.67 0.04 -15.24
CA LEU A 268 13.29 -1.24 -15.62
C LEU A 268 14.79 -1.10 -15.85
N GLY A 269 15.25 -0.04 -16.52
CA GLY A 269 16.66 0.23 -16.74
C GLY A 269 17.42 0.46 -15.42
N LYS A 270 16.80 1.16 -14.47
CA LYS A 270 17.36 1.34 -13.12
C LYS A 270 17.44 0.03 -12.35
N LEU A 271 16.39 -0.79 -12.38
CA LEU A 271 16.42 -2.12 -11.77
C LEU A 271 17.48 -3.02 -12.42
N PHE A 272 17.60 -3.00 -13.74
CA PHE A 272 18.65 -3.74 -14.44
C PHE A 272 20.06 -3.26 -14.02
N ALA A 273 20.28 -1.95 -13.95
CA ALA A 273 21.54 -1.36 -13.48
C ALA A 273 21.83 -1.67 -12.00
N GLY A 274 20.78 -1.86 -11.18
CA GLY A 274 20.86 -2.33 -9.81
C GLY A 274 21.12 -3.83 -9.66
N GLY A 275 21.28 -4.57 -10.77
CA GLY A 275 21.61 -6.00 -10.77
C GLY A 275 20.41 -6.94 -10.68
N TYR A 276 19.17 -6.44 -10.77
CA TYR A 276 17.99 -7.32 -10.81
C TYR A 276 17.88 -8.02 -12.17
N SER A 277 17.40 -9.27 -12.15
CA SER A 277 17.10 -10.03 -13.36
C SER A 277 15.87 -9.44 -14.07
N VAL A 278 16.13 -8.53 -15.00
CA VAL A 278 15.14 -7.88 -15.86
C VAL A 278 15.34 -8.35 -17.29
N ASP A 279 14.31 -8.94 -17.89
CA ASP A 279 14.34 -9.30 -19.31
C ASP A 279 14.13 -8.06 -20.20
N LEU A 280 15.26 -7.46 -20.60
CA LEU A 280 15.28 -6.29 -21.47
C LEU A 280 14.84 -6.62 -22.90
N ALA A 281 15.03 -7.85 -23.38
CA ALA A 281 14.63 -8.25 -24.72
C ALA A 281 13.10 -8.20 -24.83
N MET A 282 12.43 -8.83 -23.88
CA MET A 282 11.00 -8.76 -23.75
C MET A 282 10.55 -7.33 -23.49
N ALA A 283 11.20 -6.57 -22.59
CA ALA A 283 10.86 -5.18 -22.27
C ALA A 283 10.77 -4.29 -23.52
N ASN A 284 11.73 -4.44 -24.42
CA ASN A 284 11.81 -3.73 -25.70
C ASN A 284 10.98 -4.39 -26.83
N GLY A 285 10.25 -5.47 -26.54
CA GLY A 285 9.37 -6.14 -27.51
C GLY A 285 10.11 -6.96 -28.58
N PHE A 286 11.35 -7.40 -28.32
CA PHE A 286 12.11 -8.23 -29.24
C PHE A 286 11.52 -9.64 -29.41
N ASP A 287 10.85 -10.19 -28.38
CA ASP A 287 10.24 -11.53 -28.40
C ASP A 287 8.74 -11.54 -28.76
N SER A 288 8.24 -10.47 -29.41
CA SER A 288 6.84 -10.45 -29.86
C SER A 288 6.66 -11.32 -31.12
N PRO A 289 5.70 -12.27 -31.15
CA PRO A 289 5.44 -13.11 -32.33
C PRO A 289 4.98 -12.33 -33.58
N ASP A 290 4.60 -11.05 -33.43
CA ASP A 290 4.10 -10.17 -34.50
C ASP A 290 5.20 -9.34 -35.20
N ARG A 291 6.48 -9.67 -35.04
CA ARG A 291 7.54 -8.92 -35.74
C ARG A 291 7.60 -9.33 -37.22
N GLN A 292 7.14 -8.45 -38.11
CA GLN A 292 7.75 -8.36 -39.43
C GLN A 292 9.25 -8.09 -39.22
N SER A 293 10.11 -8.87 -39.89
CA SER A 293 11.56 -8.67 -39.83
C SER A 293 11.87 -7.25 -40.27
N LEU A 294 12.24 -6.39 -39.31
CA LEU A 294 12.74 -5.06 -39.64
C LEU A 294 14.07 -5.27 -40.37
N LYS A 295 14.05 -4.99 -41.68
CA LYS A 295 15.24 -5.03 -42.54
C LYS A 295 16.10 -3.82 -42.22
N SER A 296 17.36 -4.07 -41.91
CA SER A 296 18.40 -3.03 -41.84
C SER A 296 18.85 -2.64 -43.25
N LEU A 297 19.56 -1.52 -43.38
CA LEU A 297 20.12 -1.10 -44.67
C LEU A 297 21.12 -2.12 -45.25
N SER A 298 21.68 -2.99 -44.40
CA SER A 298 22.51 -4.14 -44.79
C SER A 298 21.72 -5.34 -45.31
N ASP A 299 20.39 -5.33 -45.19
CA ASP A 299 19.49 -6.37 -45.71
C ASP A 299 18.80 -5.96 -47.04
N LEU A 300 19.26 -4.85 -47.65
CA LEU A 300 18.86 -4.34 -48.96
C LEU A 300 19.91 -4.67 -50.03
#